data_AF-A0A7W9G7T8-F1
#
_entry.id   AF-A0A7W9G7T8-F1
#
_cell.length_a   1.000
_cell.length_b   1.000
_cell.length_c   1.000
_cell.angle_alpha   90.00
_cell.angle_beta   90.00
_cell.angle_gamma   90.00
#
_symmetry.space_group_name_H-M   'P 1'
#
loop_
_entity.id
_entity.type
_entity.pdbx_description
1 polymer ?
#
loop_
_entity_poly.entity_id
_entity_poly.type
_entity_poly.pdbx_seq_one_letter_code
_entity_poly.pdbx_strand_id
1 'polypeptide(L)'
;MRHVVVTGTPRSSLDRIDALAAYGVATVHEALGRTGYLGPGLRPAWPRCSTGGNAVTVLCWPGDNLMIHVAVEQCQEGDVLVVATTSPSTDGMFGELLATSLRSRGVRGLVIDAGVRDVAGLRAMGFPVWSAAVSAQGTVKATPGAVNVPVTVGGQLVRPGDTILGDDDGVLVVPRGRPGAGHLRLRRQSREGGRGAGGVREGGAGARPLRPARATARTRHYVRDGRRVRTDVTACARATTAVCDAW
;
A
#
# COMPACT_ATOMS: atom_id res chain seq x y z
N MET A 1 21.04 -10.84 9.55
CA MET A 1 19.65 -10.84 9.02
C MET A 1 19.43 -12.15 8.26
N ARG A 2 18.25 -12.77 8.35
CA ARG A 2 17.95 -14.04 7.63
C ARG A 2 17.30 -13.71 6.29
N HIS A 3 17.84 -14.22 5.18
CA HIS A 3 17.23 -14.13 3.87
C HIS A 3 16.07 -15.12 3.78
N VAL A 4 14.84 -14.62 3.70
CA VAL A 4 13.64 -15.47 3.75
C VAL A 4 12.50 -14.84 2.97
N VAL A 5 11.71 -15.69 2.30
CA VAL A 5 10.41 -15.34 1.72
C VAL A 5 9.35 -16.14 2.47
N VAL A 6 8.54 -15.45 3.26
CA VAL A 6 7.41 -16.10 3.95
C VAL A 6 6.20 -16.10 3.03
N THR A 7 5.60 -17.27 2.83
CA THR A 7 4.43 -17.46 1.97
C THR A 7 3.17 -17.70 2.83
N GLY A 8 1.98 -17.51 2.25
CA GLY A 8 0.71 -17.79 2.94
C GLY A 8 0.44 -16.87 4.14
N THR A 9 0.91 -15.62 4.07
CA THR A 9 0.65 -14.58 5.06
C THR A 9 -0.86 -14.35 5.23
N PRO A 10 -1.39 -14.30 6.47
CA PRO A 10 -2.79 -14.02 6.71
C PRO A 10 -3.14 -12.56 6.36
N ARG A 11 -4.29 -12.36 5.71
CA ARG A 11 -4.81 -11.05 5.30
C ARG A 11 -6.09 -10.70 6.07
N SER A 12 -6.32 -9.41 6.30
CA SER A 12 -7.58 -8.86 6.79
C SER A 12 -8.60 -8.78 5.65
N SER A 13 -9.90 -8.77 5.98
CA SER A 13 -10.96 -8.64 4.98
C SER A 13 -10.91 -7.28 4.27
N LEU A 14 -11.09 -7.30 2.94
CA LEU A 14 -11.07 -6.08 2.13
C LEU A 14 -12.21 -5.13 2.49
N ASP A 15 -13.43 -5.64 2.76
CA ASP A 15 -14.57 -4.80 3.19
C ASP A 15 -14.25 -3.94 4.42
N ARG A 16 -13.49 -4.52 5.36
CA ARG A 16 -13.07 -3.80 6.56
C ARG A 16 -12.01 -2.74 6.24
N ILE A 17 -11.07 -3.07 5.36
CA ILE A 17 -10.03 -2.14 4.92
C ILE A 17 -10.65 -0.98 4.16
N ASP A 18 -11.58 -1.26 3.25
CA ASP A 18 -12.28 -0.26 2.44
C ASP A 18 -13.14 0.65 3.32
N ALA A 19 -13.80 0.10 4.35
CA ALA A 19 -14.50 0.90 5.35
C ALA A 19 -13.57 1.83 6.14
N LEU A 20 -12.33 1.43 6.43
CA LEU A 20 -11.34 2.29 7.09
C LEU A 20 -10.79 3.35 6.14
N ALA A 21 -10.45 2.97 4.90
CA ALA A 21 -9.94 3.88 3.89
C ALA A 21 -10.93 5.01 3.59
N ALA A 22 -12.24 4.73 3.60
CA ALA A 22 -13.29 5.73 3.42
C ALA A 22 -13.32 6.86 4.47
N TYR A 23 -12.71 6.67 5.65
CA TYR A 23 -12.59 7.71 6.68
C TYR A 23 -11.35 8.61 6.50
N GLY A 24 -10.36 8.18 5.73
CA GLY A 24 -9.08 8.86 5.59
C GLY A 24 -8.11 8.62 6.75
N VAL A 25 -6.82 8.86 6.50
CA VAL A 25 -5.69 8.62 7.41
C VAL A 25 -5.85 9.40 8.69
N ALA A 26 -6.10 10.71 8.63
CA ALA A 26 -6.19 11.57 9.81
C ALA A 26 -7.32 11.14 10.76
N THR A 27 -8.51 10.83 10.23
CA THR A 27 -9.65 10.39 11.05
C THR A 27 -9.37 9.05 11.74
N VAL A 28 -8.78 8.10 11.02
CA VAL A 28 -8.46 6.78 11.57
C VAL A 28 -7.33 6.90 12.60
N HIS A 29 -6.30 7.70 12.33
CA HIS A 29 -5.22 7.99 13.26
C HIS A 29 -5.73 8.51 14.60
N GLU A 30 -6.60 9.52 14.58
CA GLU A 30 -7.25 10.08 15.77
C GLU A 30 -8.03 9.01 16.53
N ALA A 31 -8.81 8.20 15.83
CA ALA A 31 -9.63 7.17 16.46
C ALA A 31 -8.82 6.01 17.05
N LEU A 32 -7.61 5.78 16.55
CA LEU A 32 -6.66 4.80 17.09
C LEU A 32 -5.81 5.35 18.26
N GLY A 33 -6.15 6.54 18.76
CA GLY A 33 -5.40 7.19 19.84
C GLY A 33 -4.07 7.76 19.37
N ARG A 34 -4.00 8.21 18.11
CA ARG A 34 -2.82 8.83 17.49
C ARG A 34 -1.60 7.88 17.38
N THR A 35 -1.87 6.61 17.08
CA THR A 35 -0.84 5.57 16.87
C THR A 35 -0.82 5.07 15.43
N GLY A 36 0.32 4.57 14.95
CA GLY A 36 0.45 3.93 13.64
C GLY A 36 0.75 4.86 12.46
N TYR A 37 0.93 6.17 12.68
CA TYR A 37 1.32 7.10 11.61
C TYR A 37 2.80 6.91 11.25
N LEU A 38 3.09 6.71 9.96
CA LEU A 38 4.45 6.46 9.45
C LEU A 38 5.27 7.77 9.34
N GLY A 39 4.77 8.87 9.89
CA GLY A 39 5.48 10.15 9.89
C GLY A 39 5.36 10.94 8.58
N PRO A 40 5.80 12.20 8.59
CA PRO A 40 5.60 13.14 7.48
C PRO A 40 6.59 12.97 6.32
N GLY A 41 7.58 12.08 6.45
CA GLY A 41 8.62 11.88 5.43
C GLY A 41 8.13 11.14 4.19
N LEU A 42 7.08 10.32 4.33
CA LEU A 42 6.49 9.58 3.22
C LEU A 42 5.38 10.40 2.58
N ARG A 43 5.63 10.91 1.38
CA ARG A 43 4.70 11.75 0.64
C ARG A 43 4.17 11.05 -0.60
N PRO A 44 2.91 11.31 -0.97
CA PRO A 44 2.40 10.79 -2.23
C PRO A 44 3.26 11.35 -3.37
N ALA A 45 3.71 10.47 -4.28
CA ALA A 45 4.52 10.88 -5.43
C ALA A 45 3.76 11.82 -6.37
N TRP A 46 2.43 11.82 -6.30
CA TRP A 46 1.52 12.69 -7.05
C TRP A 46 0.22 12.92 -6.24
N PRO A 47 -0.46 14.07 -6.37
CA PRO A 47 -1.57 14.45 -5.51
C PRO A 47 -2.87 13.69 -5.80
N ARG A 48 -3.79 13.64 -4.83
CA ARG A 48 -5.08 12.94 -4.89
C ARG A 48 -4.91 11.41 -4.94
N CYS A 49 -3.90 10.91 -4.24
CA CYS A 49 -3.73 9.48 -4.01
C CYS A 49 -4.57 9.07 -2.80
N SER A 50 -5.27 7.94 -2.89
CA SER A 50 -5.83 7.29 -1.70
C SER A 50 -5.95 5.78 -1.94
N THR A 51 -5.61 4.99 -0.93
CA THR A 51 -5.73 3.53 -0.99
C THR A 51 -5.81 2.90 0.39
N GLY A 52 -6.27 1.66 0.41
CA GLY A 52 -6.19 0.78 1.58
C GLY A 52 -5.90 -0.65 1.15
N GLY A 53 -5.03 -1.36 1.86
CA GLY A 53 -4.75 -2.77 1.56
C GLY A 53 -4.02 -3.51 2.65
N ASN A 54 -3.80 -4.81 2.43
CA ASN A 54 -3.00 -5.65 3.32
C ASN A 54 -1.50 -5.48 3.01
N ALA A 55 -0.69 -5.30 4.04
CA ALA A 55 0.75 -5.13 3.88
C ALA A 55 1.42 -6.42 3.37
N VAL A 56 2.07 -6.35 2.21
CA VAL A 56 3.14 -7.27 1.82
C VAL A 56 4.44 -6.54 2.09
N THR A 57 5.17 -6.98 3.11
CA THR A 57 6.38 -6.27 3.55
C THR A 57 7.62 -6.80 2.85
N VAL A 58 8.55 -5.90 2.55
CA VAL A 58 9.81 -6.20 1.88
C VAL A 58 10.92 -5.45 2.61
N LEU A 59 12.02 -6.15 2.90
CA LEU A 59 13.24 -5.54 3.40
C LEU A 59 14.33 -5.71 2.35
N CYS A 60 14.74 -4.57 1.78
CA CYS A 60 15.79 -4.47 0.76
C CYS A 60 17.09 -3.94 1.36
N TRP A 61 18.19 -4.11 0.62
CA TRP A 61 19.41 -3.32 0.86
C TRP A 61 19.26 -1.95 0.20
N PRO A 62 19.91 -0.89 0.72
CA PRO A 62 19.91 0.42 0.07
C PRO A 62 20.46 0.29 -1.37
N GLY A 63 19.79 0.91 -2.33
CA GLY A 63 20.20 0.85 -3.74
C GLY A 63 20.04 -0.51 -4.41
N ASP A 64 19.33 -1.48 -3.81
CA ASP A 64 19.10 -2.81 -4.37
C ASP A 64 17.61 -3.19 -4.36
N ASN A 65 17.00 -3.34 -5.54
CA ASN A 65 15.57 -3.60 -5.66
C ASN A 65 15.21 -5.06 -5.97
N LEU A 66 16.16 -6.00 -5.84
CA LEU A 66 15.94 -7.43 -6.12
C LEU A 66 14.71 -7.99 -5.40
N MET A 67 14.55 -7.68 -4.11
CA MET A 67 13.46 -8.26 -3.32
C MET A 67 12.08 -7.70 -3.65
N ILE A 68 12.00 -6.54 -4.32
CA ILE A 68 10.72 -6.02 -4.82
C ILE A 68 10.19 -6.95 -5.91
N HIS A 69 11.04 -7.42 -6.83
CA HIS A 69 10.64 -8.39 -7.85
C HIS A 69 10.19 -9.72 -7.23
N VAL A 70 10.90 -10.20 -6.20
CA VAL A 70 10.50 -11.43 -5.47
C VAL A 70 9.16 -11.24 -4.75
N ALA A 71 8.90 -10.04 -4.21
CA ALA A 71 7.67 -9.74 -3.51
C ALA A 71 6.45 -9.64 -4.42
N VAL A 72 6.62 -9.22 -5.68
CA VAL A 72 5.55 -9.24 -6.70
C VAL A 72 4.92 -10.62 -6.77
N GLU A 73 5.72 -11.70 -6.74
CA GLU A 73 5.23 -13.08 -6.76
C GLU A 73 4.38 -13.47 -5.55
N GLN A 74 4.52 -12.76 -4.42
CA GLN A 74 3.78 -13.02 -3.17
C GLN A 74 2.52 -12.16 -3.02
N CYS A 75 2.36 -11.16 -3.89
CA CYS A 75 1.23 -10.25 -3.87
C CYS A 75 -0.05 -10.91 -4.39
N GLN A 76 -1.16 -10.51 -3.78
CA GLN A 76 -2.52 -10.90 -4.11
C GLN A 76 -3.39 -9.64 -4.28
N GLU A 77 -4.59 -9.86 -4.81
CA GLU A 77 -5.57 -8.79 -4.95
C GLU A 77 -5.86 -8.12 -3.61
N GLY A 78 -5.79 -6.79 -3.60
CA GLY A 78 -6.06 -5.98 -2.41
C GLY A 78 -4.86 -5.72 -1.50
N ASP A 79 -3.66 -6.17 -1.88
CA ASP A 79 -2.44 -5.88 -1.14
C ASP A 79 -1.92 -4.46 -1.39
N VAL A 80 -1.12 -3.96 -0.45
CA VAL A 80 -0.25 -2.79 -0.60
C VAL A 80 1.17 -3.24 -0.30
N LEU A 81 2.09 -2.98 -1.23
CA LEU A 81 3.49 -3.32 -1.02
C LEU A 81 4.12 -2.29 -0.07
N VAL A 82 4.82 -2.77 0.96
CA VAL A 82 5.51 -1.93 1.95
C VAL A 82 6.98 -2.27 1.94
N VAL A 83 7.81 -1.36 1.45
CA VAL A 83 9.24 -1.57 1.25
C VAL A 83 10.03 -0.73 2.25
N ALA A 84 10.88 -1.39 3.02
CA ALA A 84 11.89 -0.78 3.88
C ALA A 84 13.29 -1.14 3.37
N THR A 85 14.27 -0.33 3.74
CA THR A 85 15.69 -0.62 3.51
C THR A 85 16.42 -0.88 4.82
N THR A 86 17.50 -1.66 4.79
CA THR A 86 18.33 -1.94 5.98
C THR A 86 19.06 -0.72 6.53
N SER A 87 19.24 0.31 5.71
CA SER A 87 19.71 1.64 6.07
C SER A 87 19.05 2.68 5.15
N PRO A 88 19.05 3.98 5.50
CA PRO A 88 18.44 5.02 4.68
C PRO A 88 18.94 4.99 3.23
N SER A 89 18.04 5.23 2.27
CA SER A 89 18.34 5.34 0.84
C SER A 89 17.36 6.30 0.19
N THR A 90 17.79 7.01 -0.85
CA THR A 90 16.93 7.89 -1.67
C THR A 90 16.93 7.48 -3.14
N ASP A 91 17.50 6.32 -3.47
CA ASP A 91 17.58 5.81 -4.84
C ASP A 91 16.20 5.45 -5.37
N GLY A 92 15.98 5.60 -6.68
CA GLY A 92 14.74 5.27 -7.38
C GLY A 92 14.54 3.76 -7.51
N MET A 93 14.19 3.10 -6.41
CA MET A 93 14.09 1.63 -6.31
C MET A 93 12.87 1.05 -7.04
N PHE A 94 11.86 1.90 -7.31
CA PHE A 94 10.60 1.50 -7.93
C PHE A 94 10.16 2.49 -9.01
N GLY A 95 9.57 1.98 -10.09
CA GLY A 95 9.08 2.76 -11.23
C GLY A 95 7.94 2.05 -11.96
N GLU A 96 7.63 2.52 -13.16
CA GLU A 96 6.42 2.13 -13.91
C GLU A 96 6.33 0.63 -14.22
N LEU A 97 7.46 -0.02 -14.56
CA LEU A 97 7.49 -1.45 -14.90
C LEU A 97 7.05 -2.33 -13.72
N LEU A 98 7.57 -2.06 -12.53
CA LEU A 98 7.18 -2.78 -11.32
C LEU A 98 5.74 -2.47 -10.92
N ALA A 99 5.29 -1.22 -11.10
CA ALA A 99 3.89 -0.86 -10.89
C ALA A 99 2.95 -1.62 -11.82
N THR A 100 3.36 -1.83 -13.08
CA THR A 100 2.60 -2.62 -14.05
C THR A 100 2.46 -4.07 -13.61
N SER A 101 3.55 -4.69 -13.13
CA SER A 101 3.52 -6.04 -12.57
C SER A 101 2.69 -6.17 -11.29
N LEU A 102 2.69 -5.15 -10.44
CA LEU A 102 1.86 -5.14 -9.23
C LEU A 102 0.37 -4.96 -9.57
N ARG A 103 0.05 -4.05 -10.50
CA ARG A 103 -1.33 -3.79 -10.94
C ARG A 103 -1.96 -5.01 -11.59
N SER A 104 -1.21 -5.79 -12.37
CA SER A 104 -1.73 -7.04 -12.96
C SER A 104 -2.10 -8.10 -11.91
N ARG A 105 -1.61 -7.97 -10.68
CA ARG A 105 -1.93 -8.83 -9.52
C ARG A 105 -3.00 -8.23 -8.59
N GLY A 106 -3.59 -7.08 -8.94
CA GLY A 106 -4.59 -6.41 -8.13
C GLY A 106 -4.04 -5.70 -6.88
N VAL A 107 -2.73 -5.43 -6.85
CA VAL A 107 -2.12 -4.61 -5.78
C VAL A 107 -2.60 -3.17 -5.90
N ARG A 108 -2.95 -2.59 -4.76
CA ARG A 108 -3.64 -1.30 -4.65
C ARG A 108 -2.71 -0.10 -4.44
N GLY A 109 -1.40 -0.32 -4.26
CA GLY A 109 -0.41 0.75 -4.13
C GLY A 109 0.94 0.31 -3.56
N LEU A 110 1.83 1.29 -3.38
CA LEU A 110 3.17 1.12 -2.79
C LEU A 110 3.41 2.15 -1.68
N VAL A 111 4.04 1.70 -0.60
CA VAL A 111 4.68 2.54 0.42
C VAL A 111 6.15 2.14 0.47
N ILE A 112 7.07 3.10 0.31
CA ILE A 112 8.51 2.82 0.28
C ILE A 112 9.31 3.85 1.05
N ASP A 113 10.13 3.39 2.00
CA ASP A 113 11.11 4.22 2.73
C ASP A 113 12.40 4.41 1.92
N ALA A 114 12.23 4.77 0.64
CA ALA A 114 13.29 5.07 -0.32
C ALA A 114 12.73 5.94 -1.47
N GLY A 115 13.49 6.07 -2.56
CA GLY A 115 13.10 6.81 -3.73
C GLY A 115 12.25 6.01 -4.72
N VAL A 116 11.45 6.74 -5.51
CA VAL A 116 10.73 6.22 -6.68
C VAL A 116 11.07 7.04 -7.93
N ARG A 117 10.88 6.44 -9.10
CA ARG A 117 11.04 7.09 -10.42
C ARG A 117 9.78 6.92 -11.27
N ASP A 118 9.82 7.48 -12.48
CA ASP A 118 8.74 7.38 -13.48
C ASP A 118 7.39 7.92 -12.98
N VAL A 119 7.42 8.96 -12.13
CA VAL A 119 6.23 9.52 -11.47
C VAL A 119 5.12 9.92 -12.46
N ALA A 120 5.50 10.41 -13.65
CA ALA A 120 4.54 10.71 -14.70
C ALA A 120 3.77 9.46 -15.17
N GLY A 121 4.46 8.34 -15.35
CA GLY A 121 3.86 7.04 -15.70
C GLY A 121 3.01 6.49 -14.56
N LEU A 122 3.52 6.54 -13.32
CA LEU A 122 2.77 6.13 -12.11
C LEU A 122 1.45 6.91 -11.94
N ARG A 123 1.47 8.21 -12.24
CA ARG A 123 0.27 9.05 -12.24
C ARG A 123 -0.67 8.69 -13.38
N ALA A 124 -0.16 8.50 -14.59
CA ALA A 124 -0.97 8.16 -15.77
C ALA A 124 -1.71 6.82 -15.60
N MET A 125 -1.07 5.83 -14.96
CA MET A 125 -1.70 4.56 -14.64
C MET A 125 -2.62 4.59 -13.41
N GLY A 126 -2.61 5.69 -12.65
CA GLY A 126 -3.35 5.83 -11.39
C GLY A 126 -2.88 4.90 -10.28
N PHE A 127 -1.59 4.53 -10.25
CA PHE A 127 -1.04 3.65 -9.22
C PHE A 127 -0.50 4.49 -8.05
N PRO A 128 -1.13 4.44 -6.87
CA PRO A 128 -0.76 5.33 -5.78
C PRO A 128 0.53 4.87 -5.10
N VAL A 129 1.42 5.81 -4.84
CA VAL A 129 2.74 5.57 -4.28
C VAL A 129 3.08 6.62 -3.25
N TRP A 130 3.51 6.20 -2.06
CA TRP A 130 4.09 7.05 -1.03
C TRP A 130 5.57 6.73 -0.86
N SER A 131 6.43 7.73 -1.03
CA SER A 131 7.88 7.55 -0.99
C SER A 131 8.57 8.62 -0.15
N ALA A 132 9.79 8.32 0.28
CA ALA A 132 10.66 9.29 0.97
C ALA A 132 11.33 10.27 -0.02
N ALA A 133 11.49 9.87 -1.28
CA ALA A 133 12.06 10.70 -2.34
C ALA A 133 11.46 10.39 -3.72
N VAL A 134 11.64 11.33 -4.65
CA VAL A 134 11.53 11.10 -6.10
C VAL A 134 12.94 11.22 -6.66
N SER A 135 13.46 10.17 -7.30
CA SER A 135 14.85 10.09 -7.73
C SER A 135 14.99 9.26 -8.99
N ALA A 136 15.70 9.79 -10.00
CA ALA A 136 16.03 9.06 -11.22
C ALA A 136 17.19 8.07 -11.05
N GLN A 137 17.89 8.10 -9.90
CA GLN A 137 19.02 7.22 -9.62
C GLN A 137 18.58 5.75 -9.65
N GLY A 138 19.31 4.93 -10.41
CA GLY A 138 19.03 3.50 -10.56
C GLY A 138 19.47 2.65 -9.36
N THR A 139 19.15 1.36 -9.41
CA THR A 139 19.51 0.36 -8.39
C THR A 139 20.12 -0.88 -9.03
N VAL A 140 20.84 -1.67 -8.23
CA VAL A 140 21.32 -3.01 -8.58
C VAL A 140 20.31 -4.09 -8.17
N LYS A 141 20.63 -5.35 -8.48
CA LYS A 141 19.88 -6.55 -8.08
C LYS A 141 20.84 -7.65 -7.63
N ALA A 142 21.61 -7.41 -6.57
CA ALA A 142 22.76 -8.23 -6.20
C ALA A 142 22.58 -8.95 -4.86
N THR A 143 21.90 -8.32 -3.90
CA THR A 143 21.93 -8.75 -2.51
C THR A 143 20.54 -9.18 -2.03
N PRO A 144 20.37 -10.45 -1.61
CA PRO A 144 19.09 -10.91 -1.11
C PRO A 144 18.73 -10.18 0.19
N GLY A 145 17.45 -9.86 0.34
CA GLY A 145 16.83 -9.33 1.54
C GLY A 145 15.78 -10.30 2.07
N ALA A 146 14.61 -9.79 2.46
CA ALA A 146 13.52 -10.62 2.97
C ALA A 146 12.13 -10.12 2.51
N VAL A 147 11.17 -11.04 2.42
CA VAL A 147 9.77 -10.76 2.08
C VAL A 147 8.86 -11.38 3.13
N ASN A 148 7.79 -10.65 3.47
CA ASN A 148 6.81 -11.03 4.49
C ASN A 148 7.44 -11.28 5.86
N VAL A 149 8.37 -10.40 6.25
CA VAL A 149 8.89 -10.27 7.62
C VAL A 149 8.48 -8.92 8.22
N PRO A 150 8.41 -8.76 9.55
CA PRO A 150 8.19 -7.44 10.14
C PRO A 150 9.28 -6.45 9.71
N VAL A 151 8.88 -5.24 9.32
CA VAL A 151 9.79 -4.15 8.91
C VAL A 151 9.47 -2.87 9.67
N THR A 152 10.44 -1.98 9.78
CA THR A 152 10.23 -0.64 10.34
C THR A 152 10.21 0.37 9.20
N VAL A 153 9.16 1.19 9.13
CA VAL A 153 9.01 2.26 8.15
C VAL A 153 8.55 3.51 8.90
N GLY A 154 9.27 4.62 8.76
CA GLY A 154 8.89 5.87 9.44
C GLY A 154 8.79 5.74 10.96
N GLY A 155 9.62 4.88 11.56
CA GLY A 155 9.61 4.56 12.99
C GLY A 155 8.46 3.65 13.46
N GLN A 156 7.57 3.21 12.57
CA GLN A 156 6.49 2.27 12.89
C GLN A 156 6.81 0.85 12.46
N LEU A 157 6.45 -0.12 13.30
CA LEU A 157 6.54 -1.53 12.97
C LEU A 157 5.35 -1.95 12.09
N VAL A 158 5.64 -2.40 10.88
CA VAL A 158 4.66 -2.96 9.94
C VAL A 158 4.86 -4.46 9.86
N ARG A 159 3.81 -5.23 10.18
CA ARG A 159 3.81 -6.69 10.03
C ARG A 159 3.12 -7.08 8.73
N PRO A 160 3.52 -8.21 8.12
CA PRO A 160 2.80 -8.78 6.99
C PRO A 160 1.31 -9.00 7.35
N GLY A 161 0.41 -8.50 6.50
CA GLY A 161 -1.04 -8.58 6.69
C GLY A 161 -1.67 -7.49 7.57
N ASP A 162 -0.87 -6.56 8.11
CA ASP A 162 -1.42 -5.34 8.72
C ASP A 162 -2.15 -4.51 7.66
N THR A 163 -3.12 -3.70 8.07
CA THR A 163 -3.82 -2.80 7.15
C THR A 163 -3.00 -1.53 6.96
N ILE A 164 -2.72 -1.18 5.71
CA ILE A 164 -2.11 0.08 5.31
C ILE A 164 -3.19 0.97 4.73
N LEU A 165 -3.26 2.21 5.22
CA LEU A 165 -4.07 3.28 4.65
C LEU A 165 -3.13 4.37 4.18
N GLY A 166 -3.36 4.88 2.97
CA GLY A 166 -2.66 6.03 2.45
C GLY A 166 -3.64 7.04 1.87
N ASP A 167 -3.38 8.31 2.09
CA ASP A 167 -4.02 9.42 1.40
C ASP A 167 -3.03 10.60 1.24
N ASP A 168 -3.52 11.79 0.88
CA ASP A 168 -2.66 12.95 0.69
C ASP A 168 -1.94 13.41 1.98
N ASP A 169 -2.44 13.07 3.17
CA ASP A 169 -1.84 13.46 4.45
C ASP A 169 -0.64 12.57 4.82
N GLY A 170 -0.60 11.34 4.29
CA GLY A 170 0.51 10.40 4.48
C GLY A 170 0.03 8.95 4.56
N VAL A 171 0.71 8.15 5.40
CA VAL A 171 0.46 6.72 5.52
C VAL A 171 0.27 6.30 6.98
N LEU A 172 -0.69 5.41 7.20
CA LEU A 172 -1.04 4.84 8.49
C LEU A 172 -1.01 3.31 8.42
N VAL A 173 -0.39 2.67 9.42
CA VAL A 173 -0.52 1.24 9.67
C VAL A 173 -1.53 0.98 10.79
N VAL A 174 -2.43 0.03 10.56
CA VAL A 174 -3.39 -0.48 11.55
C VAL A 174 -3.11 -1.97 11.78
N PRO A 175 -2.66 -2.37 12.99
CA PRO A 175 -2.33 -3.75 13.29
C PRO A 175 -3.49 -4.71 13.02
N ARG A 176 -3.18 -5.85 12.40
CA ARG A 176 -4.15 -6.92 12.15
C ARG A 176 -4.73 -7.42 13.48
N GLY A 177 -6.05 -7.56 13.53
CA GLY A 177 -6.77 -8.01 14.74
C GLY A 177 -7.15 -6.90 15.72
N ARG A 178 -6.67 -5.65 15.55
CA ARG A 178 -7.21 -4.52 16.31
C ARG A 178 -8.69 -4.36 15.96
N PRO A 179 -9.64 -4.15 16.90
CA PRO A 179 -11.05 -3.98 16.56
C PRO A 179 -11.22 -2.84 15.56
N GLY A 180 -11.91 -3.11 14.46
CA GLY A 180 -12.11 -2.15 13.37
C GLY A 180 -13.33 -1.31 13.66
N ALA A 181 -13.20 0.00 13.51
CA ALA A 181 -14.25 1.00 13.32
C ALA A 181 -15.51 1.02 14.23
N GLY A 182 -15.67 0.12 15.20
CA GLY A 182 -16.78 0.14 16.15
C GLY A 182 -16.81 1.44 16.95
N HIS A 183 -15.63 1.94 17.33
CA HIS A 183 -15.46 3.27 17.92
C HIS A 183 -15.49 4.42 16.90
N LEU A 184 -15.24 4.17 15.61
CA LEU A 184 -15.25 5.19 14.55
C LEU A 184 -16.67 5.60 14.16
N ARG A 185 -17.61 4.64 14.11
CA ARG A 185 -19.04 4.91 13.83
C ARG A 185 -19.65 5.89 14.85
N LEU A 186 -19.29 5.74 16.12
CA LEU A 186 -19.78 6.60 17.21
C LEU A 186 -19.34 8.06 17.04
N ARG A 187 -18.09 8.31 16.63
CA ARG A 187 -17.58 9.69 16.45
C ARG A 187 -18.21 10.44 15.27
N ARG A 188 -18.62 9.73 14.21
CA ARG A 188 -19.33 10.37 13.09
C ARG A 188 -20.75 10.74 13.48
N GLN A 189 -21.46 9.87 14.21
CA GLN A 189 -22.78 10.19 14.77
C GLN A 189 -22.71 11.40 15.72
N SER A 190 -21.65 11.54 16.52
CA SER A 190 -21.45 12.73 17.36
C SER A 190 -21.20 14.01 16.55
N ARG A 191 -20.52 13.93 15.40
CA ARG A 191 -20.27 15.08 14.51
C ARG A 191 -21.47 15.44 13.63
N GLU A 192 -22.22 14.46 13.17
CA GLU A 192 -23.46 14.65 12.39
C GLU A 192 -24.62 15.10 13.28
N GLY A 193 -24.71 14.60 14.53
CA GLY A 193 -25.69 15.06 15.54
C GLY A 193 -25.40 16.43 16.15
N GLY A 194 -24.17 16.92 16.06
CA GLY A 194 -23.76 18.26 16.53
C GLY A 194 -23.91 19.38 15.50
N ARG A 195 -24.29 19.07 14.25
CA ARG A 195 -24.49 20.06 13.17
C ARG A 195 -25.95 20.54 13.04
N GLY A 196 -26.82 20.17 13.97
CA GLY A 196 -28.16 20.74 14.10
C GLY A 196 -28.19 21.94 15.05
N ALA A 197 -27.56 23.07 14.66
CA ALA A 197 -27.82 24.44 15.14
C ALA A 197 -26.58 25.31 14.89
N GLY A 198 -26.52 26.00 13.75
CA GLY A 198 -25.43 26.91 13.44
C GLY A 198 -25.46 27.30 11.97
N GLY A 199 -26.49 28.04 11.57
CA GLY A 199 -26.65 28.53 10.21
C GLY A 199 -25.54 29.50 9.83
N VAL A 200 -24.85 29.22 8.73
CA VAL A 200 -24.09 30.22 7.98
C VAL A 200 -24.77 30.37 6.63
N ARG A 201 -25.21 31.60 6.36
CA ARG A 201 -26.01 31.99 5.19
C ARG A 201 -25.19 31.97 3.90
N GLU A 202 -25.95 31.80 2.82
CA GLU A 202 -25.57 31.49 1.45
C GLU A 202 -24.74 32.55 0.72
N GLY A 203 -23.94 32.08 -0.25
CA GLY A 203 -23.45 32.85 -1.39
C GLY A 203 -23.22 31.87 -2.55
N GLY A 204 -24.15 31.85 -3.52
CA GLY A 204 -24.23 30.85 -4.57
C GLY A 204 -23.40 31.13 -5.84
N ALA A 205 -23.10 30.07 -6.58
CA ALA A 205 -23.02 30.06 -8.04
C ALA A 205 -23.11 28.61 -8.53
N GLY A 206 -24.06 28.34 -9.43
CA GLY A 206 -24.48 27.00 -9.82
C GLY A 206 -23.57 26.31 -10.85
N ALA A 207 -23.54 24.98 -10.76
CA ALA A 207 -23.17 24.10 -11.86
C ALA A 207 -24.06 22.85 -11.81
N ARG A 208 -24.76 22.58 -12.93
CA ARG A 208 -25.70 21.48 -13.14
C ARG A 208 -24.99 20.10 -13.10
N PRO A 209 -25.67 19.02 -12.65
CA PRO A 209 -25.09 17.69 -12.57
C PRO A 209 -25.17 16.91 -13.91
N LEU A 210 -24.10 16.19 -14.25
CA LEU A 210 -24.08 15.17 -15.31
C LEU A 210 -24.56 13.82 -14.74
N ARG A 211 -25.48 13.17 -15.46
CA ARG A 211 -26.07 11.85 -15.14
C ARG A 211 -25.07 10.70 -15.28
N PRO A 212 -25.20 9.60 -14.52
CA PRO A 212 -24.37 8.41 -14.67
C PRO A 212 -24.94 7.44 -15.72
N ALA A 213 -24.05 6.77 -16.46
CA ALA A 213 -24.37 5.61 -17.28
C ALA A 213 -24.16 4.32 -16.46
N ARG A 214 -25.19 3.46 -16.43
CA ARG A 214 -25.15 2.10 -15.89
C ARG A 214 -24.56 1.14 -16.93
N ALA A 215 -23.75 0.19 -16.49
CA ALA A 215 -23.60 -1.09 -17.17
C ALA A 215 -23.39 -2.22 -16.13
N THR A 216 -23.97 -3.37 -16.44
CA THR A 216 -24.34 -4.47 -15.57
C THR A 216 -23.37 -5.66 -15.61
N ALA A 217 -23.25 -6.32 -14.45
CA ALA A 217 -23.12 -7.77 -14.20
C ALA A 217 -22.02 -8.60 -14.90
N ARG A 218 -21.24 -9.37 -14.12
CA ARG A 218 -21.51 -10.78 -13.76
C ARG A 218 -20.35 -11.39 -12.96
N THR A 219 -20.73 -12.11 -11.91
CA THR A 219 -19.91 -12.97 -11.04
C THR A 219 -19.35 -14.18 -11.78
N ARG A 220 -18.13 -14.63 -11.42
CA ARG A 220 -17.75 -16.05 -11.47
C ARG A 220 -16.87 -16.40 -10.27
N HIS A 221 -17.25 -17.50 -9.61
CA HIS A 221 -16.52 -18.15 -8.52
C HIS A 221 -15.41 -19.05 -9.09
N TYR A 222 -14.29 -19.18 -8.36
CA TYR A 222 -13.48 -20.40 -8.39
C TYR A 222 -12.76 -20.63 -7.06
N VAL A 223 -12.78 -21.88 -6.61
CA VAL A 223 -12.12 -22.40 -5.40
C VAL A 223 -11.08 -23.41 -5.84
N ARG A 224 -9.83 -23.36 -5.32
CA ARG A 224 -9.06 -24.59 -5.06
C ARG A 224 -7.77 -24.44 -4.22
N ASP A 225 -7.70 -25.29 -3.19
CA ASP A 225 -6.54 -26.01 -2.62
C ASP A 225 -5.25 -25.28 -2.19
N GLY A 226 -5.22 -24.72 -0.97
CA GLY A 226 -5.01 -25.56 0.23
C GLY A 226 -3.61 -26.09 0.61
N ARG A 227 -2.47 -25.69 0.02
CA ARG A 227 -1.15 -26.16 0.53
C ARG A 227 -0.10 -25.05 0.68
N ARG A 228 0.33 -24.84 1.93
CA ARG A 228 1.44 -23.95 2.30
C ARG A 228 2.77 -24.61 1.94
N VAL A 229 3.59 -23.93 1.14
CA VAL A 229 4.97 -24.37 0.83
C VAL A 229 5.93 -23.23 1.20
N ARG A 230 6.88 -23.54 2.08
CA ARG A 230 8.07 -22.71 2.32
C ARG A 230 9.07 -23.01 1.22
N THR A 231 9.54 -22.01 0.49
CA THR A 231 10.53 -22.20 -0.57
C THR A 231 11.78 -21.39 -0.27
N ASP A 232 12.94 -22.00 -0.53
CA ASP A 232 14.27 -21.39 -0.41
C ASP A 232 14.42 -20.22 -1.41
N VAL A 233 14.90 -19.09 -0.92
CA VAL A 233 15.06 -17.80 -1.64
C VAL A 233 15.93 -17.95 -2.89
N THR A 234 16.83 -18.93 -2.89
CA THR A 234 17.78 -19.17 -3.98
C THR A 234 17.11 -19.69 -5.26
N ALA A 235 15.95 -20.35 -5.15
CA ALA A 235 15.20 -20.87 -6.30
C ALA A 235 14.32 -19.81 -6.97
N CYS A 236 13.74 -18.88 -6.20
CA CYS A 236 12.87 -17.82 -6.71
C CYS A 236 13.67 -16.70 -7.42
N ALA A 237 14.87 -16.38 -6.92
CA ALA A 237 15.77 -15.41 -7.54
C ALA A 237 16.20 -15.84 -8.97
N ARG A 238 16.51 -17.13 -9.20
CA ARG A 238 16.94 -17.63 -10.51
C ARG A 238 15.83 -17.63 -11.57
N ALA A 239 14.58 -17.87 -11.16
CA ALA A 239 13.43 -17.81 -12.08
C ALA A 239 13.09 -16.38 -12.52
N THR A 240 13.44 -15.38 -11.69
CA THR A 240 13.15 -13.97 -11.96
C THR A 240 14.15 -13.35 -12.94
N THR A 241 15.42 -13.78 -12.90
CA THR A 241 16.44 -13.34 -13.87
C THR A 241 16.09 -13.77 -15.30
N ALA A 242 15.54 -14.98 -15.49
CA ALA A 242 15.17 -15.50 -16.80
C ALA A 242 14.01 -14.76 -17.50
N VAL A 243 13.17 -14.05 -16.73
CA VAL A 243 12.09 -13.21 -17.30
C VAL A 243 12.61 -11.80 -17.64
N CYS A 244 13.71 -11.37 -17.03
CA CYS A 244 14.32 -10.06 -17.29
C CYS A 244 15.26 -10.06 -18.50
N ASP A 245 15.89 -11.19 -18.85
CA ASP A 245 16.75 -11.32 -20.04
C ASP A 245 15.95 -11.47 -21.36
N ALA A 246 14.62 -11.46 -21.27
CA ALA A 246 13.70 -11.55 -22.41
C ALA A 246 13.10 -10.18 -22.83
N TRP A 247 13.62 -9.07 -22.29
CA TRP A 247 13.22 -7.70 -22.61
C TRP A 247 14.42 -6.78 -22.81
#